data_AF-A0A963LI21-F1
#
_entry.id   AF-A0A963LI21-F1
#
_cell.length_a   1.000
_cell.length_b   1.000
_cell.length_c   1.000
_cell.angle_alpha   90.00
_cell.angle_beta   90.00
_cell.angle_gamma   90.00
#
_symmetry.space_group_name_H-M   'P 1'
#
loop_
_entity.id
_entity.type
_entity.pdbx_description
1 polymer ?
#
loop_
_entity_poly.entity_id
_entity_poly.type
_entity_poly.pdbx_seq_one_letter_code
_entity_poly.pdbx_strand_id
1 'polypeptide(L)'
;MFRLAKRLFAVSFAAAAALAVMAPAQAVVYRGTWDPAYGPALPNLGWRGEAFFEVADACLGQGDGLYFNNVPGACSSQSILSGKVEFYNLATPATTLETLTFDASDIDITIAMRVTNHQLTGVIGGFLLPEESFISLTDTLPGVSHSIFWLGFQDDKARLANCQYSYVNFGCSVDKPRSSSDTPFLNLTPVPEAEGYTLALAGLVVVGFAMSRRRRTPSTAALPA
;
A
#
# COMPACT_ATOMS: atom_id res chain seq x y z
N MET A 1 -45.67 -23.09 -23.39
CA MET A 1 -44.53 -22.36 -23.99
C MET A 1 -44.05 -21.16 -23.18
N PHE A 2 -44.92 -20.30 -22.62
CA PHE A 2 -44.51 -19.08 -21.88
C PHE A 2 -43.57 -19.26 -20.67
N ARG A 3 -43.60 -20.41 -19.99
CA ARG A 3 -42.72 -20.67 -18.82
C ARG A 3 -41.27 -21.02 -19.20
N LEU A 4 -41.03 -21.48 -20.43
CA LEU A 4 -39.68 -21.85 -20.90
C LEU A 4 -38.86 -20.61 -21.25
N ALA A 5 -39.48 -19.64 -21.93
CA ALA A 5 -38.85 -18.37 -22.32
C ALA A 5 -38.41 -17.53 -21.10
N LYS A 6 -39.21 -17.51 -20.02
CA LYS A 6 -38.88 -16.80 -18.77
C LYS A 6 -37.65 -17.36 -18.06
N ARG A 7 -37.42 -18.68 -18.14
CA ARG A 7 -36.25 -19.33 -17.52
C ARG A 7 -34.98 -19.10 -18.33
N LEU A 8 -35.08 -19.06 -19.66
CA LEU A 8 -33.93 -18.74 -20.52
C LEU A 8 -33.44 -17.31 -20.31
N PHE A 9 -34.35 -16.32 -20.21
CA PHE A 9 -33.96 -14.92 -19.99
C PHE A 9 -33.26 -14.67 -18.64
N ALA A 10 -33.70 -15.33 -17.57
CA ALA A 10 -33.10 -15.17 -16.24
C ALA A 10 -31.66 -15.74 -16.17
N VAL A 11 -31.38 -16.82 -16.91
CA VAL A 11 -30.04 -17.43 -16.96
C VAL A 11 -29.08 -16.53 -17.75
N SER A 12 -29.52 -15.92 -18.84
CA SER A 12 -28.69 -15.01 -19.64
C SER A 12 -28.29 -13.75 -18.88
N PHE A 13 -29.22 -13.17 -18.10
CA PHE A 13 -28.95 -11.96 -17.32
C PHE A 13 -27.98 -12.22 -16.16
N ALA A 14 -28.08 -13.39 -15.52
CA ALA A 14 -27.14 -13.79 -14.47
C ALA A 14 -25.72 -14.04 -15.01
N ALA A 15 -25.60 -14.59 -16.23
CA ALA A 15 -24.30 -14.79 -16.87
C ALA A 15 -23.64 -13.47 -17.32
N ALA A 16 -24.44 -12.54 -17.86
CA ALA A 16 -23.95 -11.20 -18.24
C ALA A 16 -23.53 -10.36 -17.03
N ALA A 17 -24.30 -10.43 -15.93
CA ALA A 17 -23.95 -9.77 -14.68
C ALA A 17 -22.65 -10.33 -14.08
N ALA A 18 -22.41 -11.66 -14.16
CA ALA A 18 -21.18 -12.28 -13.68
C ALA A 18 -19.94 -11.87 -14.49
N LEU A 19 -20.08 -11.60 -15.79
CA LEU A 19 -18.98 -11.14 -16.65
C LEU A 19 -18.66 -9.64 -16.45
N ALA A 20 -19.62 -8.83 -16.03
CA ALA A 20 -19.42 -7.39 -15.80
C ALA A 20 -18.65 -7.06 -14.50
N VAL A 21 -18.53 -8.01 -13.56
CA VAL A 21 -17.75 -7.82 -12.31
C VAL A 21 -16.26 -8.19 -12.49
N MET A 22 -15.85 -8.65 -13.67
CA MET A 22 -14.46 -9.07 -13.96
C MET A 22 -13.63 -8.00 -14.69
N ALA A 23 -13.83 -6.71 -14.39
CA ALA A 23 -12.90 -5.70 -14.86
C ALA A 23 -11.69 -5.67 -13.91
N PRO A 24 -10.48 -6.03 -14.37
CA PRO A 24 -9.29 -5.97 -13.54
C PRO A 24 -8.92 -4.50 -13.38
N ALA A 25 -9.33 -3.89 -12.28
CA ALA A 25 -8.47 -2.89 -11.67
C ALA A 25 -7.37 -3.68 -10.92
N GLN A 26 -6.53 -4.40 -11.68
CA GLN A 26 -5.41 -5.13 -11.10
C GLN A 26 -4.30 -4.11 -10.84
N ALA A 27 -4.11 -3.83 -9.55
CA ALA A 27 -2.99 -3.08 -9.07
C ALA A 27 -2.25 -3.95 -8.06
N VAL A 28 -0.96 -4.15 -8.26
CA VAL A 28 -0.11 -4.81 -7.28
C VAL A 28 0.24 -3.82 -6.20
N VAL A 29 -0.07 -4.18 -4.96
CA VAL A 29 0.43 -3.45 -3.80
C VAL A 29 1.83 -3.96 -3.47
N TYR A 30 2.79 -3.06 -3.35
CA TYR A 30 4.13 -3.35 -2.85
C TYR A 30 4.28 -2.86 -1.42
N ARG A 31 4.91 -3.67 -0.58
CA ARG A 31 5.40 -3.28 0.74
C ARG A 31 6.88 -2.97 0.65
N GLY A 32 7.25 -1.72 0.96
CA GLY A 32 8.63 -1.32 1.18
C GLY A 32 8.96 -1.31 2.67
N THR A 33 10.09 -1.89 3.07
CA THR A 33 10.57 -1.86 4.46
C THR A 33 12.01 -1.40 4.56
N TRP A 34 12.35 -0.73 5.68
CA TRP A 34 13.70 -0.27 5.98
C TRP A 34 13.93 -0.21 7.51
N ASP A 35 15.20 -0.29 7.95
CA ASP A 35 15.56 -0.24 9.37
C ASP A 35 17.04 0.17 9.62
N PRO A 36 17.43 1.43 9.39
CA PRO A 36 18.78 1.92 9.73
C PRO A 36 18.84 2.65 11.08
N ALA A 37 20.06 3.02 11.48
CA ALA A 37 20.27 4.14 12.39
C ALA A 37 19.75 5.45 11.77
N TYR A 38 19.31 6.40 12.59
CA TYR A 38 18.91 7.73 12.12
C TYR A 38 20.12 8.54 11.65
N GLY A 39 21.24 8.38 12.34
CA GLY A 39 22.50 9.07 12.04
C GLY A 39 22.84 10.18 13.04
N PRO A 40 23.82 11.04 12.73
CA PRO A 40 24.45 11.95 13.69
C PRO A 40 23.51 13.07 14.15
N ALA A 41 22.43 13.33 13.42
CA ALA A 41 21.42 14.32 13.80
C ALA A 41 20.64 13.92 15.05
N LEU A 42 20.40 12.62 15.23
CA LEU A 42 19.73 12.01 16.39
C LEU A 42 20.55 10.78 16.83
N PRO A 43 21.65 10.99 17.57
CA PRO A 43 22.54 9.90 17.94
C PRO A 43 21.82 8.88 18.83
N ASN A 44 22.19 7.59 18.68
CA ASN A 44 21.59 6.45 19.38
C ASN A 44 20.13 6.15 19.03
N LEU A 45 19.56 6.84 18.04
CA LEU A 45 18.21 6.57 17.55
C LEU A 45 18.28 5.72 16.27
N GLY A 46 17.49 4.67 16.22
CA GLY A 46 17.14 3.95 15.01
C GLY A 46 15.74 4.32 14.56
N TRP A 47 15.46 4.14 13.29
CA TRP A 47 14.12 4.30 12.75
C TRP A 47 13.85 3.17 11.76
N ARG A 48 12.75 2.46 11.98
CA ARG A 48 12.28 1.45 11.04
C ARG A 48 10.98 1.91 10.45
N GLY A 49 10.65 1.42 9.27
CA GLY A 49 9.37 1.74 8.70
C GLY A 49 8.91 0.77 7.65
N GLU A 50 7.64 0.92 7.35
CA GLU A 50 6.96 0.26 6.26
C GLU A 50 6.16 1.29 5.47
N ALA A 51 6.09 1.10 4.16
CA ALA A 51 5.23 1.89 3.28
C ALA A 51 4.57 0.98 2.25
N PHE A 52 3.38 1.37 1.82
CA PHE A 52 2.59 0.64 0.84
C PHE A 52 2.45 1.48 -0.42
N PHE A 53 2.70 0.85 -1.57
CA PHE A 53 2.69 1.48 -2.88
C PHE A 53 1.72 0.74 -3.77
N GLU A 54 0.82 1.44 -4.43
CA GLU A 54 -0.06 0.86 -5.43
C GLU A 54 0.53 1.07 -6.81
N VAL A 55 0.71 -0.03 -7.56
CA VAL A 55 1.23 -0.01 -8.93
C VAL A 55 0.25 -0.72 -9.84
N ALA A 56 -0.27 -0.01 -10.85
CA ALA A 56 -1.12 -0.64 -11.85
C ALA A 56 -0.38 -1.76 -12.58
N ASP A 57 -1.02 -2.91 -12.79
CA ASP A 57 -0.45 -4.04 -13.54
C ASP A 57 -0.03 -3.65 -14.95
N ALA A 58 -0.81 -2.78 -15.58
CA ALA A 58 -0.52 -2.24 -16.90
C ALA A 58 0.83 -1.51 -16.93
N CYS A 59 1.26 -0.93 -15.80
CA CYS A 59 2.56 -0.28 -15.64
C CYS A 59 3.70 -1.28 -15.56
N LEU A 60 3.54 -2.35 -14.77
CA LEU A 60 4.51 -3.44 -14.68
C LEU A 60 4.73 -4.12 -16.04
N GLY A 61 3.72 -4.10 -16.92
CA GLY A 61 3.80 -4.60 -18.29
C GLY A 61 4.55 -3.71 -19.30
N GLN A 62 4.88 -2.45 -18.97
CA GLN A 62 5.51 -1.51 -19.91
C GLN A 62 7.01 -1.77 -20.16
N GLY A 63 7.66 -2.60 -19.35
CA GLY A 63 9.11 -2.84 -19.40
C GLY A 63 9.90 -1.98 -18.40
N ASP A 64 11.21 -1.91 -18.60
CA ASP A 64 12.10 -1.17 -17.70
C ASP A 64 11.99 0.34 -17.94
N GLY A 65 11.78 1.12 -16.89
CA GLY A 65 11.60 2.56 -17.04
C GLY A 65 11.27 3.30 -15.75
N LEU A 66 11.24 4.63 -15.87
CA LEU A 66 10.70 5.52 -14.85
C LEU A 66 9.38 6.08 -15.37
N TYR A 67 8.30 5.84 -14.64
CA TYR A 67 6.94 6.20 -15.04
C TYR A 67 6.38 7.25 -14.10
N PHE A 68 5.82 8.32 -14.66
CA PHE A 68 5.26 9.44 -13.89
C PHE A 68 3.74 9.28 -13.78
N ASN A 69 3.18 9.54 -12.59
CA ASN A 69 1.75 9.40 -12.35
C ASN A 69 0.91 10.51 -13.02
N ASN A 70 1.51 11.67 -13.27
CA ASN A 70 0.86 12.81 -13.91
C ASN A 70 0.89 12.76 -15.45
N VAL A 71 1.49 11.73 -16.04
CA VAL A 71 1.52 11.53 -17.49
C VAL A 71 0.42 10.53 -17.87
N PRO A 72 -0.52 10.90 -18.76
CA PRO A 72 -1.55 9.98 -19.23
C PRO A 72 -0.94 8.69 -19.82
N GLY A 73 -1.40 7.52 -19.37
CA GLY A 73 -0.90 6.24 -19.84
C GLY A 73 -1.18 5.09 -18.88
N ALA A 74 -0.53 3.95 -19.12
CA ALA A 74 -0.70 2.72 -18.33
C ALA A 74 -0.26 2.84 -16.85
N CYS A 75 0.51 3.87 -16.50
CA CYS A 75 1.07 4.10 -15.17
C CYS A 75 0.45 5.32 -14.45
N SER A 76 -0.65 5.88 -14.97
CA SER A 76 -1.20 7.14 -14.43
C SER A 76 -1.89 7.00 -13.08
N SER A 77 -2.17 5.77 -12.61
CA SER A 77 -2.92 5.51 -11.37
C SER A 77 -2.06 5.01 -10.21
N GLN A 78 -0.73 5.11 -10.31
CA GLN A 78 0.16 4.68 -9.23
C GLN A 78 0.18 5.72 -8.08
N SER A 79 0.25 5.24 -6.84
CA SER A 79 0.15 6.08 -5.63
C SER A 79 0.92 5.49 -4.44
N ILE A 80 1.23 6.33 -3.45
CA ILE A 80 1.72 5.89 -2.15
C ILE A 80 0.50 5.83 -1.22
N LEU A 81 0.17 4.64 -0.74
CA LEU A 81 -1.05 4.39 0.04
C LEU A 81 -0.91 4.82 1.51
N SER A 82 0.22 4.47 2.12
CA SER A 82 0.51 4.77 3.52
C SER A 82 1.99 4.59 3.84
N GLY A 83 2.41 5.19 4.95
CA GLY A 83 3.72 5.01 5.56
C GLY A 83 3.59 4.91 7.08
N LYS A 84 4.44 4.11 7.70
CA LYS A 84 4.57 4.03 9.15
C LYS A 84 6.05 4.04 9.50
N VAL A 85 6.43 4.91 10.43
CA VAL A 85 7.79 5.01 10.96
C VAL A 85 7.74 4.77 12.46
N GLU A 86 8.60 3.89 12.95
CA GLU A 86 8.81 3.66 14.37
C GLU A 86 10.23 4.06 14.75
N PHE A 87 10.35 4.91 15.76
CA PHE A 87 11.65 5.23 16.36
C PHE A 87 11.95 4.27 17.51
N TYR A 88 13.21 3.91 17.66
CA TYR A 88 13.68 3.04 18.74
C TYR A 88 15.09 3.42 19.18
N ASN A 89 15.49 3.02 20.38
CA ASN A 89 16.86 3.21 20.86
C ASN A 89 17.75 2.09 20.31
N LEU A 90 18.89 2.41 19.70
CA LEU A 90 19.82 1.42 19.14
C LEU A 90 20.36 0.43 20.20
N ALA A 91 20.41 0.84 21.47
CA ALA A 91 20.79 -0.04 22.58
C ALA A 91 19.67 -1.01 22.99
N THR A 92 18.40 -0.68 22.69
CA THR A 92 17.22 -1.49 23.03
C THR A 92 16.22 -1.54 21.87
N PRO A 93 16.56 -2.17 20.73
CA PRO A 93 15.80 -2.07 19.47
C PRO A 93 14.42 -2.74 19.49
N ALA A 94 14.14 -3.55 20.51
CA ALA A 94 12.83 -4.17 20.70
C ALA A 94 11.75 -3.17 21.16
N THR A 95 12.14 -2.05 21.76
CA THR A 95 11.20 -1.06 22.32
C THR A 95 10.98 0.08 21.34
N THR A 96 9.77 0.20 20.83
CA THR A 96 9.34 1.39 20.08
C THR A 96 9.17 2.56 21.05
N LEU A 97 9.87 3.66 20.78
CA LEU A 97 9.77 4.91 21.53
C LEU A 97 8.62 5.78 21.02
N GLU A 98 8.40 5.78 19.71
CA GLU A 98 7.44 6.64 19.05
C GLU A 98 7.02 6.03 17.70
N THR A 99 5.78 6.29 17.26
CA THR A 99 5.28 5.88 15.95
C THR A 99 4.69 7.07 15.20
N LEU A 100 5.17 7.32 13.99
CA LEU A 100 4.58 8.25 13.03
C LEU A 100 3.78 7.44 12.00
N THR A 101 2.58 7.91 11.69
CA THR A 101 1.72 7.35 10.63
C THR A 101 1.51 8.41 9.56
N PHE A 102 1.60 7.99 8.32
CA PHE A 102 1.34 8.79 7.13
C PHE A 102 0.30 8.05 6.30
N ASP A 103 -0.72 8.74 5.81
CA ASP A 103 -1.78 8.14 5.01
C ASP A 103 -2.05 8.92 3.71
N ALA A 104 -2.83 8.34 2.81
CA ALA A 104 -3.17 8.97 1.54
C ALA A 104 -4.02 10.24 1.67
N SER A 105 -4.53 10.57 2.86
CA SER A 105 -5.22 11.85 3.12
C SER A 105 -4.25 12.97 3.48
N ASP A 106 -3.01 12.63 3.88
CA ASP A 106 -1.90 13.57 3.90
C ASP A 106 -1.56 14.04 2.48
N ILE A 107 -0.72 15.08 2.36
CA ILE A 107 -0.27 15.57 1.05
C ILE A 107 0.66 14.50 0.44
N ASP A 108 0.08 13.58 -0.32
CA ASP A 108 0.77 12.61 -1.16
C ASP A 108 1.38 13.33 -2.36
N ILE A 109 2.70 13.28 -2.45
CA ILE A 109 3.45 13.73 -3.61
C ILE A 109 4.07 12.50 -4.26
N THR A 110 3.26 11.59 -4.79
CA THR A 110 3.76 10.56 -5.71
C THR A 110 4.16 11.26 -7.00
N ILE A 111 5.41 11.11 -7.42
CA ILE A 111 5.93 11.73 -8.65
C ILE A 111 6.14 10.66 -9.71
N ALA A 112 6.89 9.61 -9.36
CA ALA A 112 7.24 8.56 -10.29
C ALA A 112 7.56 7.23 -9.60
N MET A 113 7.48 6.15 -10.36
CA MET A 113 7.88 4.81 -9.94
C MET A 113 8.81 4.19 -10.98
N ARG A 114 9.84 3.50 -10.51
CA ARG A 114 10.79 2.77 -11.35
C ARG A 114 10.38 1.31 -11.42
N VAL A 115 10.18 0.83 -12.64
CA VAL A 115 9.97 -0.59 -12.92
C VAL A 115 11.25 -1.15 -13.55
N THR A 116 11.67 -2.32 -13.10
CA THR A 116 12.77 -3.08 -13.69
C THR A 116 12.44 -4.57 -13.62
N ASN A 117 12.61 -5.30 -14.72
CA ASN A 117 12.22 -6.69 -14.87
C ASN A 117 10.77 -6.95 -14.44
N HIS A 118 9.84 -6.07 -14.85
CA HIS A 118 8.42 -6.15 -14.49
C HIS A 118 8.11 -6.07 -12.99
N GLN A 119 9.03 -5.54 -12.19
CA GLN A 119 8.86 -5.34 -10.75
C GLN A 119 9.10 -3.89 -10.37
N LEU A 120 8.40 -3.42 -9.34
CA LEU A 120 8.71 -2.12 -8.73
C LEU A 120 10.06 -2.20 -8.03
N THR A 121 11.01 -1.37 -8.44
CA THR A 121 12.36 -1.30 -7.83
C THR A 121 12.69 0.05 -7.22
N GLY A 122 11.87 1.07 -7.46
CA GLY A 122 12.08 2.38 -6.86
C GLY A 122 10.83 3.25 -6.89
N VAL A 123 10.77 4.20 -5.96
CA VAL A 123 9.67 5.15 -5.79
C VAL A 123 10.25 6.55 -5.61
N ILE A 124 9.66 7.53 -6.30
CA ILE A 124 10.01 8.94 -6.16
C ILE A 124 8.75 9.65 -5.70
N GLY A 125 8.76 10.13 -4.46
CA GLY A 125 7.63 10.82 -3.86
C GLY A 125 7.70 10.89 -2.35
N GLY A 126 6.58 11.09 -1.68
CA GLY A 126 6.53 11.09 -0.21
C GLY A 126 5.27 11.69 0.37
N PHE A 127 5.26 11.81 1.69
CA PHE A 127 4.18 12.38 2.49
C PHE A 127 4.65 13.65 3.16
N LEU A 128 3.95 14.75 2.91
CA LEU A 128 4.08 15.96 3.73
C LEU A 128 2.94 15.97 4.75
N LEU A 129 3.30 15.75 6.02
CA LEU A 129 2.34 15.91 7.12
C LEU A 129 1.83 17.36 7.10
N PRO A 130 0.50 17.57 7.22
CA PRO A 130 -0.04 18.91 7.32
C PRO A 130 0.55 19.62 8.54
N GLU A 131 0.68 20.94 8.46
CA GLU A 131 1.32 21.75 9.50
C GLU A 131 0.67 21.54 10.87
N GLU A 132 -0.63 21.22 10.91
CA GLU A 132 -1.35 20.95 12.17
C GLU A 132 -0.95 19.63 12.86
N SER A 133 -0.28 18.71 12.16
CA SER A 133 0.21 17.42 12.68
C SER A 133 1.55 17.56 13.43
N PHE A 134 1.71 18.64 14.20
CA PHE A 134 2.88 18.81 15.06
C PHE A 134 2.89 17.69 16.11
N ILE A 135 3.76 16.71 15.93
CA ILE A 135 4.03 15.71 16.96
C ILE A 135 5.08 16.31 17.89
N SER A 136 4.65 16.65 19.10
CA SER A 136 5.56 17.10 20.15
C SER A 136 6.33 15.92 20.72
N LEU A 137 7.48 15.61 20.10
CA LEU A 137 8.38 14.54 20.53
C LEU A 137 9.22 14.90 21.77
N THR A 138 8.97 16.05 22.36
CA THR A 138 9.71 16.58 23.52
C THR A 138 9.68 15.64 24.72
N ASP A 139 8.64 14.81 24.85
CA ASP A 139 8.48 13.94 26.02
C ASP A 139 9.03 12.53 25.78
N THR A 140 9.16 12.08 24.52
CA THR A 140 9.54 10.70 24.17
C THR A 140 10.94 10.56 23.56
N LEU A 141 11.44 11.58 22.84
CA LEU A 141 12.76 11.53 22.18
C LEU A 141 13.73 12.56 22.79
N PRO A 142 14.77 12.12 23.52
CA PRO A 142 15.76 13.02 24.10
C PRO A 142 16.43 13.90 23.04
N GLY A 143 16.40 15.22 23.24
CA GLY A 143 17.08 16.18 22.36
C GLY A 143 16.27 16.63 21.13
N VAL A 144 15.00 16.24 21.02
CA VAL A 144 14.11 16.68 19.94
C VAL A 144 13.06 17.64 20.49
N SER A 145 13.28 18.95 20.33
CA SER A 145 12.25 19.97 20.65
C SER A 145 11.47 20.35 19.41
N HIS A 146 10.15 20.12 19.41
CA HIS A 146 9.16 20.51 18.38
C HIS A 146 9.66 20.31 16.95
N SER A 147 9.47 19.11 16.40
CA SER A 147 9.93 18.80 15.06
C SER A 147 8.83 18.31 14.13
N ILE A 148 8.90 18.75 12.89
CA ILE A 148 8.10 18.20 11.79
C ILE A 148 8.93 17.14 11.09
N PHE A 149 8.28 16.03 10.71
CA PHE A 149 8.91 14.97 9.94
C PHE A 149 8.31 14.90 8.54
N TRP A 150 9.19 14.69 7.56
CA TRP A 150 8.83 14.46 6.16
C TRP A 150 9.39 13.11 5.73
N LEU A 151 8.50 12.18 5.36
CA LEU A 151 8.86 10.89 4.81
C LEU A 151 8.88 10.98 3.29
N GLY A 152 10.06 10.80 2.71
CA GLY A 152 10.28 10.80 1.27
C GLY A 152 10.89 9.49 0.77
N PHE A 153 10.69 9.24 -0.51
CA PHE A 153 11.27 8.14 -1.26
C PHE A 153 12.02 8.70 -2.45
N GLN A 154 13.23 8.20 -2.66
CA GLN A 154 14.06 8.59 -3.79
C GLN A 154 14.68 7.34 -4.40
N ASP A 155 14.02 6.82 -5.42
CA ASP A 155 14.37 5.57 -6.08
C ASP A 155 14.25 4.39 -5.11
N ASP A 156 15.30 3.63 -4.90
CA ASP A 156 15.37 2.49 -3.99
C ASP A 156 15.69 2.90 -2.54
N LYS A 157 15.43 4.17 -2.14
CA LYS A 157 15.80 4.68 -0.82
C LYS A 157 14.65 5.36 -0.10
N ALA A 158 14.54 5.10 1.20
CA ALA A 158 13.70 5.90 2.09
C ALA A 158 14.51 7.06 2.69
N ARG A 159 13.85 8.19 2.94
CA ARG A 159 14.43 9.38 3.56
C ARG A 159 13.46 9.91 4.59
N LEU A 160 13.96 10.22 5.77
CA LEU A 160 13.19 10.89 6.80
C LEU A 160 13.91 12.19 7.16
N ALA A 161 13.31 13.31 6.78
CA ALA A 161 13.81 14.62 7.17
C ALA A 161 13.12 15.05 8.46
N ASN A 162 13.91 15.62 9.37
CA ASN A 162 13.42 16.32 10.55
C ASN A 162 13.71 17.81 10.40
N CYS A 163 12.69 18.63 10.67
CA CYS A 163 12.82 20.07 10.74
C CYS A 163 12.46 20.53 12.15
N GLN A 164 13.41 21.16 12.83
CA GLN A 164 13.17 21.78 14.13
C GLN A 164 12.43 23.11 13.93
N TYR A 165 11.27 23.24 14.56
CA TYR A 165 10.50 24.45 14.54
C TYR A 165 11.15 25.49 15.46
N SER A 166 11.51 26.66 14.92
CA SER A 166 11.98 27.80 15.70
C SER A 166 10.98 28.94 15.57
N TYR A 167 10.40 29.39 16.68
CA TYR A 167 9.38 30.45 16.73
C TYR A 167 9.81 31.78 16.09
N VAL A 168 11.11 31.99 15.83
CA VAL A 168 11.64 33.24 15.28
C VAL A 168 11.80 33.25 13.75
N ASN A 169 11.67 32.12 13.07
CA ASN A 169 11.70 32.04 11.60
C ASN A 169 10.72 30.96 11.12
N PHE A 170 9.60 31.39 10.54
CA PHE A 170 8.68 30.51 9.81
C PHE A 170 9.40 29.98 8.56
N GLY A 171 10.01 28.82 8.69
CA GLY A 171 10.66 28.17 7.57
C GLY A 171 11.46 26.97 8.03
N CYS A 172 11.04 25.79 7.56
CA CYS A 172 12.00 24.71 7.37
C CYS A 172 13.02 25.24 6.35
N SER A 173 14.26 25.55 6.76
CA SER A 173 15.30 25.84 5.79
C SER A 173 15.59 24.54 5.02
N VAL A 174 14.94 24.42 3.86
CA VAL A 174 15.09 23.31 2.91
C VAL A 174 16.53 23.18 2.41
N ASP A 175 17.37 24.20 2.66
CA ASP A 175 18.77 24.20 2.26
C ASP A 175 19.63 23.20 3.05
N LYS A 176 19.21 22.77 4.25
CA LYS A 176 19.87 21.69 5.00
C LYS A 176 18.87 20.93 5.89
N PRO A 177 17.89 20.18 5.33
CA PRO A 177 17.24 19.15 6.12
C PRO A 177 18.35 18.32 6.77
N ARG A 178 18.28 18.14 8.09
CA ARG A 178 19.03 17.07 8.75
C ARG A 178 18.36 15.79 8.28
N SER A 179 18.63 15.39 7.03
CA SER A 179 18.23 14.07 6.57
C SER A 179 18.98 13.08 7.42
N SER A 180 18.36 11.92 7.67
CA SER A 180 19.15 10.77 8.07
C SER A 180 20.39 10.70 7.17
N SER A 181 21.59 10.64 7.77
CA SER A 181 22.82 10.47 6.97
C SER A 181 22.76 9.14 6.22
N ASP A 182 22.04 8.20 6.81
CA ASP A 182 21.76 6.90 6.28
C ASP A 182 20.45 6.99 5.49
N THR A 183 20.56 6.88 4.17
CA THR A 183 19.41 6.75 3.26
C THR A 183 19.24 5.26 3.00
N PRO A 184 18.46 4.55 3.86
CA PRO A 184 18.39 3.09 3.79
C PRO A 184 17.77 2.66 2.47
N PHE A 185 18.24 1.51 1.98
CA PHE A 185 17.61 0.85 0.87
C PHE A 185 16.21 0.37 1.25
N LEU A 186 15.26 0.63 0.37
CA LEU A 186 13.88 0.19 0.47
C LEU A 186 13.80 -1.25 -0.04
N ASN A 187 13.50 -2.19 0.84
CA ASN A 187 13.25 -3.56 0.41
C ASN A 187 11.80 -3.68 -0.05
N LEU A 188 11.59 -3.64 -1.37
CA LEU A 188 10.28 -3.71 -2.01
C LEU A 188 9.88 -5.17 -2.25
N THR A 189 8.71 -5.55 -1.72
CA THR A 189 8.15 -6.89 -1.89
C THR A 189 6.68 -6.79 -2.28
N PRO A 190 6.21 -7.51 -3.31
CA PRO A 190 4.80 -7.53 -3.65
C PRO A 190 4.00 -8.17 -2.51
N VAL A 191 2.90 -7.53 -2.14
CA VAL A 191 1.95 -8.04 -1.14
C VAL A 191 1.03 -9.04 -1.85
N PRO A 192 0.96 -10.31 -1.40
CA PRO A 192 0.03 -11.26 -1.97
C PRO A 192 -1.41 -10.76 -1.82
N GLU A 193 -2.14 -10.63 -2.93
CA GLU A 193 -3.55 -10.27 -2.91
C GLU A 193 -4.34 -11.30 -2.07
N ALA A 194 -4.99 -10.86 -1.01
CA ALA A 194 -5.88 -11.71 -0.22
C ALA A 194 -7.11 -12.16 -1.06
N GLU A 195 -7.46 -11.37 -2.08
CA GLU A 195 -8.67 -11.56 -2.87
C GLU A 195 -8.65 -12.82 -3.74
N GLY A 196 -7.47 -13.26 -4.20
CA GLY A 196 -7.35 -14.53 -4.93
C GLY A 196 -7.85 -15.72 -4.09
N TYR A 197 -7.59 -15.69 -2.78
CA TYR A 197 -8.01 -16.76 -1.87
C TYR A 197 -9.48 -16.65 -1.51
N THR A 198 -10.01 -15.44 -1.27
CA THR A 198 -11.43 -15.28 -0.92
C THR A 198 -12.35 -15.59 -2.10
N LEU A 199 -11.97 -15.22 -3.34
CA LEU A 199 -12.71 -15.58 -4.54
C LEU A 199 -12.63 -17.08 -4.85
N ALA A 200 -11.46 -17.71 -4.68
CA ALA A 200 -11.34 -19.16 -4.80
C ALA A 200 -12.22 -19.89 -3.78
N LEU A 201 -12.24 -19.44 -2.53
CA LEU A 201 -13.08 -19.99 -1.48
C LEU A 201 -14.58 -19.77 -1.74
N ALA A 202 -14.96 -18.56 -2.19
CA ALA A 202 -16.35 -18.27 -2.58
C ALA A 202 -16.80 -19.18 -3.74
N GLY A 203 -15.94 -19.39 -4.73
CA GLY A 203 -16.17 -20.34 -5.82
C GLY A 203 -16.42 -21.77 -5.33
N LEU A 204 -15.61 -22.24 -4.38
CA LEU A 204 -15.77 -23.58 -3.78
C LEU A 204 -17.10 -23.71 -3.02
N VAL A 205 -17.54 -22.68 -2.30
CA VAL A 205 -18.83 -22.68 -1.60
C VAL A 205 -20.00 -22.81 -2.58
N VAL A 206 -19.97 -22.06 -3.68
CA VAL A 206 -21.01 -22.13 -4.73
C VAL A 206 -21.05 -23.51 -5.38
N VAL A 207 -19.88 -24.08 -5.69
CA VAL A 207 -19.77 -25.43 -6.26
C VAL A 207 -20.28 -26.49 -5.28
N GLY A 208 -19.91 -26.41 -4.00
CA GLY A 208 -20.40 -27.31 -2.95
C GLY A 208 -21.92 -27.26 -2.80
N PHE A 209 -22.50 -26.06 -2.82
CA PHE A 209 -23.95 -25.89 -2.74
C PHE A 209 -24.66 -26.46 -3.98
N ALA A 210 -24.12 -26.24 -5.18
CA ALA A 210 -24.65 -26.81 -6.42
C ALA A 210 -24.60 -28.35 -6.44
N MET A 211 -23.51 -28.95 -5.95
CA MET A 211 -23.38 -30.41 -5.84
C MET A 211 -24.35 -31.01 -4.81
N SER A 212 -24.56 -30.35 -3.66
CA SER A 212 -25.47 -30.83 -2.63
C SER A 212 -26.93 -30.91 -3.10
N ARG A 213 -27.35 -29.99 -3.97
CA ARG A 213 -28.70 -29.97 -4.55
C ARG A 213 -28.95 -31.12 -5.52
N ARG A 214 -27.93 -31.59 -6.24
CA ARG A 214 -28.07 -32.74 -7.17
C ARG A 214 -28.31 -34.07 -6.46
N ARG A 215 -27.92 -34.21 -5.19
CA ARG A 215 -28.11 -35.46 -4.42
C ARG A 215 -29.52 -35.63 -3.85
N ARG A 216 -30.39 -34.62 -3.93
CA ARG A 216 -31.78 -34.69 -3.42
C ARG A 216 -32.80 -34.94 -4.52
N THR A 217 -32.49 -35.76 -5.52
CA THR A 217 -33.54 -36.28 -6.41
C THR A 217 -34.31 -37.36 -5.64
N PRO A 218 -35.61 -37.19 -5.38
CA PRO A 218 -36.38 -38.17 -4.62
C PRO A 218 -36.41 -39.49 -5.39
N SER A 219 -35.98 -40.58 -4.75
CA SER A 219 -36.19 -41.93 -5.29
C SER A 219 -37.68 -42.20 -5.24
N THR A 220 -38.33 -42.21 -6.40
CA THR A 220 -39.74 -42.55 -6.55
C THR A 220 -39.93 -43.99 -6.08
N ALA A 221 -40.42 -44.17 -4.86
CA ALA A 221 -40.77 -45.48 -4.34
C ALA A 221 -41.97 -46.02 -5.13
N ALA A 222 -41.78 -47.17 -5.78
CA ALA A 222 -42.84 -47.90 -6.47
C ALA A 222 -43.85 -48.45 -5.45
N LEU A 223 -45.14 -48.22 -5.69
CA LEU A 223 -46.21 -48.87 -4.93
C LEU A 223 -46.24 -50.38 -5.24
N PRO A 224 -46.27 -51.26 -4.22
CA PRO A 224 -46.64 -52.65 -4.42
C PRO A 224 -48.17 -52.79 -4.59
N ALA A 225 -48.54 -53.82 -5.35
CA ALA A 225 -49.88 -54.15 -5.86
C ALA A 225 -50.90 -54.58 -4.79
#